data_AF-A0A2W0HJ99-F1
#
_entry.id   AF-A0A2W0HJ99-F1
#
_cell.length_a   1.000
_cell.length_b   1.000
_cell.length_c   1.000
_cell.angle_alpha   90.00
_cell.angle_beta   90.00
_cell.angle_gamma   90.00
#
_symmetry.space_group_name_H-M   'P 1'
#
loop_
_entity.id
_entity.type
_entity.pdbx_description
1 polymer ?
#
loop_
_entity_poly.entity_id
_entity_poly.type
_entity_poly.pdbx_seq_one_letter_code
_entity_poly.pdbx_strand_id
1 'polypeptide(L)'
;MPYFRVILTAIAKMLSKVFSMATLTFFGRIPSRDNSKVSLMGLLSLYWLYIFISVLFPDLAEMFIPFIPDDDTIIRITSIVIFILLPLAVGFISTRMENRSENGSVVKQTLMGYPYALTLGTLASLLIVIIPLMKLPKLLKMHEQTQFAIMIRKGKYDDVLAELKEILDSHGIEADVHSPNRFIWTCFITLAYVLESIYNKKLAKRMKYISVNVDGEDVEITLHATDISMIGPRKQVYFLKHLLSEELEPENIFFTWDESVQEVEEKICSLKKRLYEGKDISHSEITELTDNLRTRPLTNEDWNAVRRQIYKLERDYFKMKVPEQKGD
;
A
#
# COMPACT_ATOMS: atom_id res chain seq x y z
N MET A 1 24.73 21.14 -19.07
CA MET A 1 23.76 22.26 -18.89
C MET A 1 23.02 22.14 -17.57
N PRO A 2 23.06 23.15 -16.67
CA PRO A 2 22.46 23.07 -15.34
C PRO A 2 20.92 22.98 -15.35
N TYR A 3 20.26 23.60 -16.34
CA TYR A 3 18.80 23.54 -16.51
C TYR A 3 18.29 22.13 -16.82
N PHE A 4 19.04 21.34 -17.59
CA PHE A 4 18.72 19.94 -17.91
C PHE A 4 18.73 19.06 -16.65
N ARG A 5 19.69 19.27 -15.74
CA ARG A 5 19.72 18.55 -14.45
C ARG A 5 18.52 18.89 -13.56
N VAL A 6 18.09 20.16 -13.54
CA VAL A 6 16.91 20.57 -12.76
C VAL A 6 15.64 19.95 -13.32
N ILE A 7 15.47 19.98 -14.65
CA ILE A 7 14.34 19.35 -15.34
C ILE A 7 14.36 17.83 -15.13
N LEU A 8 15.49 17.16 -15.30
CA LEU A 8 15.63 15.72 -15.10
C LEU A 8 15.34 15.33 -13.64
N THR A 9 15.83 16.11 -12.66
CA THR A 9 15.56 15.86 -11.24
C THR A 9 14.10 16.11 -10.89
N ALA A 10 13.47 17.12 -11.49
CA ALA A 10 12.05 17.40 -11.33
C ALA A 10 11.19 16.30 -11.94
N ILE A 11 11.51 15.85 -13.16
CA ILE A 11 10.86 14.72 -13.83
C ILE A 11 11.08 13.43 -13.03
N ALA A 12 12.28 13.15 -12.54
CA ALA A 12 12.57 11.96 -11.72
C ALA A 12 11.81 12.00 -10.38
N LYS A 13 11.74 13.16 -9.70
CA LYS A 13 10.93 13.31 -8.48
C LYS A 13 9.44 13.19 -8.77
N MET A 14 8.97 13.75 -9.89
CA MET A 14 7.57 13.67 -10.30
C MET A 14 7.20 12.25 -10.68
N LEU A 15 8.02 11.56 -11.47
CA LEU A 15 7.86 10.15 -11.83
C LEU A 15 7.95 9.25 -10.60
N SER A 16 8.88 9.48 -9.67
CA SER A 16 8.95 8.73 -8.42
C SER A 16 7.71 8.96 -7.55
N LYS A 17 7.19 10.19 -7.49
CA LYS A 17 5.96 10.52 -6.77
C LYS A 17 4.73 9.91 -7.45
N VAL A 18 4.61 10.00 -8.77
CA VAL A 18 3.52 9.41 -9.56
C VAL A 18 3.58 7.89 -9.50
N PHE A 19 4.77 7.30 -9.58
CA PHE A 19 4.97 5.87 -9.42
C PHE A 19 4.64 5.42 -8.00
N SER A 20 5.09 6.13 -6.97
CA SER A 20 4.72 5.86 -5.58
C SER A 20 3.21 5.98 -5.38
N MET A 21 2.59 7.05 -5.89
CA MET A 21 1.15 7.28 -5.81
C MET A 21 0.37 6.20 -6.56
N ALA A 22 0.75 5.86 -7.78
CA ALA A 22 0.14 4.80 -8.56
C ALA A 22 0.35 3.43 -7.91
N THR A 23 1.51 3.22 -7.28
CA THR A 23 1.77 2.00 -6.53
C THR A 23 0.79 1.88 -5.36
N LEU A 24 0.61 2.97 -4.62
CA LEU A 24 -0.34 3.04 -3.51
C LEU A 24 -1.81 3.00 -3.97
N THR A 25 -2.13 3.59 -5.12
CA THR A 25 -3.50 3.68 -5.66
C THR A 25 -4.02 2.33 -6.16
N PHE A 26 -3.16 1.57 -6.84
CA PHE A 26 -3.57 0.36 -7.54
C PHE A 26 -3.30 -0.91 -6.74
N PHE A 27 -2.41 -0.84 -5.74
CA PHE A 27 -1.86 -2.04 -5.10
C PHE A 27 -1.96 -2.00 -3.58
N GLY A 28 -2.38 -0.86 -3.06
CA GLY A 28 -2.45 -0.53 -1.66
C GLY A 28 -1.10 -0.33 -0.97
N ARG A 29 -1.11 -0.11 0.34
CA ARG A 29 0.10 0.14 1.15
C ARG A 29 0.97 -1.11 1.26
N ILE A 30 2.22 -0.98 0.85
CA ILE A 30 3.32 -1.93 1.09
C ILE A 30 3.88 -1.66 2.50
N PRO A 31 4.41 -2.65 3.25
CA PRO A 31 4.98 -2.45 4.59
C PRO A 31 5.85 -1.20 4.68
N SER A 32 5.52 -0.30 5.62
CA SER A 32 6.00 1.08 5.69
C SER A 32 7.54 1.22 5.72
N ARG A 33 8.25 0.22 6.25
CA ARG A 33 9.72 0.20 6.35
C ARG A 33 10.44 -0.10 5.02
N ASP A 34 9.77 -0.72 4.05
CA ASP A 34 10.37 -1.12 2.77
C ASP A 34 9.90 -0.28 1.57
N ASN A 35 9.02 0.71 1.78
CA ASN A 35 8.48 1.59 0.74
C ASN A 35 9.56 2.22 -0.16
N SER A 36 10.66 2.68 0.43
CA SER A 36 11.79 3.27 -0.31
C SER A 36 12.49 2.24 -1.21
N LYS A 37 12.63 0.98 -0.75
CA LYS A 37 13.27 -0.09 -1.52
C LYS A 37 12.39 -0.53 -2.68
N VAL A 38 11.08 -0.69 -2.47
CA VAL A 38 10.14 -1.03 -3.56
C VAL A 38 10.04 0.08 -4.59
N SER A 39 9.99 1.35 -4.14
CA SER A 39 10.02 2.51 -5.04
C SER A 39 11.29 2.53 -5.89
N LEU A 40 12.46 2.30 -5.27
CA LEU A 40 13.74 2.19 -5.97
C LEU A 40 13.75 1.03 -6.97
N MET A 41 13.27 -0.15 -6.58
CA MET A 41 13.14 -1.31 -7.47
C MET A 41 12.28 -0.98 -8.68
N GLY A 42 11.11 -0.38 -8.48
CA GLY A 42 10.22 0.02 -9.56
C GLY A 42 10.84 1.05 -10.50
N LEU A 43 11.57 2.03 -9.97
CA LEU A 43 12.27 3.03 -10.77
C LEU A 43 13.41 2.41 -11.59
N LEU A 44 14.22 1.53 -11.00
CA LEU A 44 15.27 0.79 -11.72
C LEU A 44 14.67 -0.11 -12.80
N SER A 45 13.52 -0.72 -12.52
CA SER A 45 12.78 -1.59 -13.45
C SER A 45 12.21 -0.82 -14.64
N LEU A 46 11.67 0.38 -14.39
CA LEU A 46 11.22 1.29 -15.44
C LEU A 46 12.40 1.75 -16.30
N TYR A 47 13.49 2.18 -15.65
CA TYR A 47 14.71 2.59 -16.35
C TYR A 47 15.29 1.46 -17.20
N TRP A 48 15.27 0.22 -16.71
CA TRP A 48 15.71 -0.97 -17.45
C TRP A 48 14.95 -1.16 -18.77
N LEU A 49 13.64 -0.89 -18.82
CA LEU A 49 12.89 -0.95 -20.08
C LEU A 49 13.30 0.13 -21.08
N TYR A 50 13.63 1.34 -20.62
CA TYR A 50 14.14 2.38 -21.51
C TYR A 50 15.55 2.05 -22.02
N ILE A 51 16.39 1.43 -21.19
CA ILE A 51 17.70 0.90 -21.62
C ILE A 51 17.52 -0.21 -22.65
N PHE A 52 16.53 -1.08 -22.50
CA PHE A 52 16.23 -2.10 -23.51
C PHE A 52 15.94 -1.48 -24.89
N ILE A 53 15.20 -0.36 -24.94
CA ILE A 53 14.97 0.38 -26.20
C ILE A 53 16.29 0.90 -26.77
N SER A 54 17.21 1.37 -25.92
CA SER A 54 18.53 1.85 -26.33
C SER A 54 19.43 0.75 -26.90
N VAL A 55 19.28 -0.50 -26.44
CA VAL A 55 19.99 -1.66 -27.00
C VAL A 55 19.52 -1.95 -28.43
N LEU A 56 18.23 -1.74 -28.72
CA LEU A 56 17.64 -1.94 -30.06
C LEU A 56 17.92 -0.74 -30.98
N PHE A 57 17.89 0.46 -30.44
CA PHE A 57 18.07 1.74 -31.14
C PHE A 57 19.15 2.58 -30.44
N PRO A 58 20.44 2.39 -30.81
CA PRO A 58 21.56 3.08 -30.18
C PRO A 58 21.46 4.61 -30.21
N ASP A 59 20.84 5.17 -31.25
CA ASP A 59 20.59 6.62 -31.39
C ASP A 59 19.79 7.21 -30.23
N LEU A 60 19.00 6.38 -29.52
CA LEU A 60 18.24 6.80 -28.34
C LEU A 60 19.04 6.69 -27.04
N ALA A 61 20.19 6.02 -27.05
CA ALA A 61 20.97 5.74 -25.84
C ALA A 61 21.51 7.02 -25.18
N GLU A 62 21.85 8.03 -25.97
CA GLU A 62 22.30 9.34 -25.45
C GLU A 62 21.23 10.04 -24.59
N MET A 63 19.95 9.75 -24.83
CA MET A 63 18.84 10.28 -24.04
C MET A 63 18.77 9.68 -22.64
N PHE A 64 19.19 8.41 -22.50
CA PHE A 64 19.00 7.63 -21.28
C PHE A 64 20.29 7.46 -20.47
N ILE A 65 21.45 7.35 -21.12
CA ILE A 65 22.75 7.14 -20.47
C ILE A 65 23.54 8.46 -20.52
N PRO A 66 23.52 9.25 -19.43
CA PRO A 66 24.19 10.53 -19.43
C PRO A 66 25.71 10.37 -19.53
N PHE A 67 26.37 11.24 -20.29
CA PHE A 67 27.83 11.30 -20.46
C PHE A 67 28.44 10.09 -21.18
N ILE A 68 27.66 9.36 -21.97
CA ILE A 68 28.20 8.30 -22.82
C ILE A 68 29.04 8.92 -23.95
N PRO A 69 30.24 8.38 -24.27
CA PRO A 69 31.00 8.81 -25.43
C PRO A 69 30.22 8.58 -26.72
N ASP A 70 30.40 9.47 -27.70
CA ASP A 70 29.84 9.38 -29.06
C ASP A 70 30.61 8.33 -29.88
N ASP A 71 30.47 7.06 -29.47
CA ASP A 71 31.03 5.89 -30.12
C ASP A 71 30.01 4.75 -30.04
N ASP A 72 29.51 4.31 -31.20
CA ASP A 72 28.49 3.27 -31.34
C ASP A 72 28.83 1.96 -30.59
N THR A 73 30.12 1.59 -30.57
CA THR A 73 30.58 0.35 -29.93
C THR A 73 30.53 0.50 -28.42
N ILE A 74 31.00 1.64 -27.90
CA ILE A 74 30.93 1.95 -26.47
C ILE A 74 29.47 2.07 -26.02
N ILE A 75 28.61 2.72 -26.81
CA ILE A 75 27.18 2.85 -26.54
C ILE A 75 26.52 1.49 -26.42
N ARG A 76 26.75 0.60 -27.40
CA ARG A 76 26.16 -0.74 -27.41
C ARG A 76 26.65 -1.60 -26.25
N ILE A 77 27.97 -1.62 -26.00
CA ILE A 77 28.54 -2.41 -24.89
C ILE A 77 28.00 -1.91 -23.55
N THR A 78 28.01 -0.60 -23.33
CA THR A 78 27.53 0.02 -22.08
C THR A 78 26.04 -0.28 -21.88
N SER A 79 25.22 -0.15 -22.93
CA SER A 79 23.79 -0.46 -22.88
C SER A 79 23.53 -1.92 -22.53
N ILE A 80 24.28 -2.87 -23.13
CA ILE A 80 24.19 -4.29 -22.81
C ILE A 80 24.60 -4.56 -21.36
N VAL A 81 25.69 -3.96 -20.89
CA VAL A 81 26.17 -4.13 -19.50
C VAL A 81 25.12 -3.61 -18.52
N ILE A 82 24.58 -2.41 -18.73
CA ILE A 82 23.52 -1.85 -17.87
C ILE A 82 22.26 -2.71 -17.94
N PHE A 83 21.87 -3.18 -19.11
CA PHE A 83 20.71 -4.06 -19.31
C PHE A 83 20.82 -5.37 -18.52
N ILE A 84 22.03 -5.94 -18.39
CA ILE A 84 22.27 -7.15 -17.61
C ILE A 84 22.34 -6.85 -16.10
N LEU A 85 22.98 -5.74 -15.70
CA LEU A 85 23.23 -5.43 -14.29
C LEU A 85 22.01 -4.88 -13.55
N LEU A 86 21.14 -4.11 -14.21
CA LEU A 86 19.99 -3.48 -13.54
C LEU A 86 19.02 -4.49 -12.92
N PRO A 87 18.60 -5.57 -13.61
CA PRO A 87 17.74 -6.57 -12.99
C PRO A 87 18.43 -7.27 -11.81
N LEU A 88 19.73 -7.54 -11.90
CA LEU A 88 20.49 -8.11 -10.78
C LEU A 88 20.50 -7.18 -9.57
N ALA A 89 20.60 -5.86 -9.78
CA ALA A 89 20.48 -4.87 -8.71
C ALA A 89 19.07 -4.88 -8.09
N VAL A 90 18.01 -4.95 -8.90
CA VAL A 90 16.62 -5.09 -8.42
C VAL A 90 16.45 -6.35 -7.57
N GLY A 91 16.95 -7.49 -8.06
CA GLY A 91 16.94 -8.76 -7.34
C GLY A 91 17.71 -8.67 -6.02
N PHE A 92 18.91 -8.07 -6.02
CA PHE A 92 19.72 -7.86 -4.83
C PHE A 92 19.01 -6.98 -3.79
N ILE A 93 18.40 -5.87 -4.20
CA ILE A 93 17.62 -5.00 -3.30
C ILE A 93 16.48 -5.79 -2.64
N SER A 94 15.81 -6.67 -3.40
CA SER A 94 14.74 -7.52 -2.87
C SER A 94 15.20 -8.46 -1.73
N THR A 95 16.49 -8.85 -1.71
CA THR A 95 17.05 -9.70 -0.64
C THR A 95 17.19 -8.99 0.69
N ARG A 96 17.17 -7.65 0.70
CA ARG A 96 17.39 -6.79 1.87
C ARG A 96 16.09 -6.30 2.52
N MET A 97 14.95 -6.87 2.15
CA MET A 97 13.63 -6.50 2.69
C MET A 97 13.39 -7.18 4.05
N GLU A 98 12.76 -6.46 4.98
CA GLU A 98 12.78 -6.78 6.42
C GLU A 98 11.78 -7.91 6.77
N ASN A 99 10.65 -7.99 6.05
CA ASN A 99 9.63 -9.04 6.23
C ASN A 99 9.87 -10.26 5.31
N ARG A 100 11.13 -10.68 5.17
CA ARG A 100 11.50 -11.83 4.35
C ARG A 100 11.60 -13.08 5.24
N SER A 101 11.03 -14.19 4.79
CA SER A 101 11.31 -15.50 5.40
C SER A 101 12.78 -15.90 5.17
N GLU A 102 13.51 -16.30 6.21
CA GLU A 102 14.97 -16.54 6.22
C GLU A 102 15.48 -17.60 5.21
N ASN A 103 14.59 -18.44 4.65
CA ASN A 103 14.97 -19.68 3.97
C ASN A 103 15.28 -19.58 2.45
N GLY A 104 15.48 -18.37 1.91
CA GLY A 104 15.71 -18.18 0.47
C GLY A 104 17.19 -18.09 0.08
N SER A 105 17.64 -18.88 -0.92
CA SER A 105 18.96 -18.72 -1.55
C SER A 105 19.11 -17.32 -2.16
N VAL A 106 20.10 -16.55 -1.69
CA VAL A 106 20.40 -15.19 -2.16
C VAL A 106 20.62 -15.17 -3.68
N VAL A 107 21.30 -16.17 -4.23
CA VAL A 107 21.58 -16.27 -5.67
C VAL A 107 20.29 -16.40 -6.48
N LYS A 108 19.39 -17.30 -6.06
CA LYS A 108 18.10 -17.50 -6.75
C LYS A 108 17.28 -16.21 -6.76
N GLN A 109 17.31 -15.46 -5.67
CA GLN A 109 16.54 -14.23 -5.54
C GLN A 109 17.15 -13.05 -6.30
N THR A 110 18.48 -12.95 -6.38
CA THR A 110 19.14 -12.00 -7.28
C THR A 110 18.77 -12.27 -8.74
N LEU A 111 18.68 -13.54 -9.15
CA LEU A 111 18.21 -13.92 -10.50
C LEU A 111 16.70 -13.65 -10.72
N MET A 112 15.87 -13.71 -9.68
CA MET A 112 14.48 -13.26 -9.75
C MET A 112 14.34 -11.75 -10.02
N GLY A 113 15.44 -11.00 -9.95
CA GLY A 113 15.51 -9.63 -10.41
C GLY A 113 15.07 -9.42 -11.87
N TYR A 114 15.29 -10.38 -12.76
CA TYR A 114 14.84 -10.32 -14.17
C TYR A 114 13.30 -10.29 -14.31
N PRO A 115 12.55 -11.28 -13.80
CA PRO A 115 11.10 -11.23 -13.86
C PRO A 115 10.53 -10.05 -13.05
N TYR A 116 11.16 -9.65 -11.94
CA TYR A 116 10.74 -8.46 -11.19
C TYR A 116 10.91 -7.19 -12.01
N ALA A 117 12.07 -6.99 -12.65
CA ALA A 117 12.35 -5.81 -13.46
C ALA A 117 11.41 -5.69 -14.66
N LEU A 118 11.16 -6.80 -15.35
CA LEU A 118 10.20 -6.82 -16.45
C LEU A 118 8.79 -6.46 -15.97
N THR A 119 8.33 -7.07 -14.89
CA THR A 119 6.96 -6.89 -14.40
C THR A 119 6.73 -5.50 -13.84
N LEU A 120 7.60 -5.05 -12.93
CA LEU A 120 7.53 -3.73 -12.32
C LEU A 120 7.72 -2.63 -13.35
N GLY A 121 8.67 -2.78 -14.28
CA GLY A 121 8.91 -1.83 -15.35
C GLY A 121 7.70 -1.71 -16.28
N THR A 122 7.09 -2.83 -16.65
CA THR A 122 5.91 -2.84 -17.53
C THR A 122 4.73 -2.17 -16.85
N LEU A 123 4.46 -2.52 -15.58
CA LEU A 123 3.41 -1.88 -14.79
C LEU A 123 3.67 -0.38 -14.62
N ALA A 124 4.91 0.02 -14.28
CA ALA A 124 5.29 1.42 -14.16
C ALA A 124 5.05 2.19 -15.47
N SER A 125 5.44 1.60 -16.60
CA SER A 125 5.26 2.19 -17.94
C SER A 125 3.78 2.34 -18.27
N LEU A 126 2.98 1.30 -18.01
CA LEU A 126 1.53 1.35 -18.17
C LEU A 126 0.92 2.46 -17.33
N LEU A 127 1.32 2.61 -16.07
CA LEU A 127 0.81 3.67 -15.20
C LEU A 127 1.18 5.06 -15.73
N ILE A 128 2.41 5.26 -16.20
CA ILE A 128 2.87 6.55 -16.75
C ILE A 128 2.11 6.92 -18.03
N VAL A 129 1.78 5.95 -18.88
CA VAL A 129 1.08 6.20 -20.16
C VAL A 129 -0.43 6.29 -19.96
N ILE A 130 -1.00 5.39 -19.16
CA ILE A 130 -2.45 5.19 -19.04
C ILE A 130 -3.07 6.15 -18.04
N ILE A 131 -2.39 6.51 -16.93
CA ILE A 131 -2.96 7.46 -15.96
C ILE A 131 -3.26 8.82 -16.61
N PRO A 132 -2.34 9.43 -17.39
CA PRO A 132 -2.66 10.64 -18.13
C PRO A 132 -3.83 10.45 -19.09
N LEU A 133 -3.87 9.35 -19.84
CA LEU A 133 -4.95 9.08 -20.80
C LEU A 133 -6.33 8.87 -20.14
N MET A 134 -6.39 8.16 -19.01
CA MET A 134 -7.65 7.80 -18.35
C MET A 134 -8.14 8.86 -17.35
N LYS A 135 -7.23 9.55 -16.66
CA LYS A 135 -7.56 10.42 -15.53
C LYS A 135 -7.21 11.91 -15.75
N LEU A 136 -6.82 12.34 -16.95
CA LEU A 136 -6.61 13.77 -17.27
C LEU A 136 -7.74 14.69 -16.75
N PRO A 137 -9.04 14.35 -16.92
CA PRO A 137 -10.13 15.21 -16.45
C PRO A 137 -10.26 15.22 -14.92
N LYS A 138 -9.93 14.11 -14.24
CA LYS A 138 -10.01 13.98 -12.77
C LYS A 138 -8.81 14.61 -12.06
N LEU A 139 -7.62 14.60 -12.68
CA LEU A 139 -6.42 15.32 -12.24
C LEU A 139 -6.63 16.84 -12.25
N LEU A 140 -7.40 17.34 -13.22
CA LEU A 140 -7.79 18.76 -13.29
C LEU A 140 -8.76 19.18 -12.17
N LYS A 141 -9.51 18.24 -11.57
CA LYS A 141 -10.51 18.54 -10.52
C LYS A 141 -9.94 18.66 -9.09
N MET A 142 -8.62 18.70 -8.89
CA MET A 142 -8.00 18.86 -7.55
C MET A 142 -8.54 17.90 -6.47
N HIS A 143 -8.92 16.68 -6.84
CA HIS A 143 -9.35 15.68 -5.87
C HIS A 143 -8.20 15.28 -4.96
N GLU A 144 -8.51 15.09 -3.68
CA GLU A 144 -7.58 14.51 -2.72
C GLU A 144 -7.63 13.00 -2.85
N GLN A 145 -6.47 12.37 -2.68
CA GLN A 145 -6.38 10.93 -2.55
C GLN A 145 -5.78 10.61 -1.20
N THR A 146 -6.53 9.89 -0.39
CA THR A 146 -6.03 9.38 0.89
C THR A 146 -6.15 7.87 0.95
N GLN A 147 -5.40 7.29 1.86
CA GLN A 147 -5.37 5.86 2.13
C GLN A 147 -5.34 5.65 3.63
N PHE A 148 -5.81 4.49 4.04
CA PHE A 148 -5.84 4.04 5.41
C PHE A 148 -5.42 2.56 5.42
N ALA A 149 -4.31 2.29 6.10
CA ALA A 149 -3.65 0.98 6.07
C ALA A 149 -4.43 -0.04 6.88
N ILE A 150 -4.80 -1.15 6.25
CA ILE A 150 -5.39 -2.31 6.90
C ILE A 150 -4.85 -3.59 6.29
N MET A 151 -4.79 -4.67 7.05
CA MET A 151 -4.55 -5.99 6.50
C MET A 151 -5.75 -6.87 6.84
N ILE A 152 -6.54 -7.21 5.82
CA ILE A 152 -7.71 -8.07 6.02
C ILE A 152 -7.26 -9.48 6.38
N ARG A 153 -7.82 -10.03 7.45
CA ARG A 153 -7.54 -11.40 7.90
C ARG A 153 -7.92 -12.40 6.82
N LYS A 154 -7.23 -13.54 6.79
CA LYS A 154 -7.45 -14.57 5.76
C LYS A 154 -8.90 -15.05 5.76
N GLY A 155 -9.55 -14.96 4.60
CA GLY A 155 -10.95 -15.38 4.42
C GLY A 155 -11.99 -14.36 4.87
N LYS A 156 -11.58 -13.18 5.37
CA LYS A 156 -12.48 -12.16 5.92
C LYS A 156 -12.80 -11.00 4.97
N TYR A 157 -12.40 -11.10 3.70
CA TYR A 157 -12.63 -10.03 2.73
C TYR A 157 -14.10 -9.65 2.57
N ASP A 158 -14.98 -10.65 2.41
CA ASP A 158 -16.40 -10.39 2.21
C ASP A 158 -17.06 -9.85 3.49
N ASP A 159 -16.59 -10.30 4.66
CA ASP A 159 -17.03 -9.78 5.97
C ASP A 159 -16.66 -8.30 6.13
N VAL A 160 -15.43 -7.90 5.78
CA VAL A 160 -14.99 -6.48 5.82
C VAL A 160 -15.74 -5.63 4.80
N LEU A 161 -16.02 -6.17 3.61
CA LEU A 161 -16.81 -5.45 2.61
C LEU A 161 -18.24 -5.19 3.10
N ALA A 162 -18.85 -6.18 3.76
CA ALA A 162 -20.16 -6.04 4.37
C ALA A 162 -20.14 -5.05 5.54
N GLU A 163 -19.16 -5.15 6.44
CA GLU A 163 -18.93 -4.23 7.55
C GLU A 163 -18.77 -2.79 7.06
N LEU A 164 -17.98 -2.58 6.00
CA LEU A 164 -17.78 -1.27 5.39
C LEU A 164 -19.10 -0.69 4.86
N LYS A 165 -19.92 -1.52 4.23
CA LYS A 165 -21.24 -1.11 3.74
C LYS A 165 -22.18 -0.77 4.90
N GLU A 166 -22.20 -1.59 5.95
CA GLU A 166 -23.03 -1.35 7.13
C GLU A 166 -22.65 -0.06 7.87
N ILE A 167 -21.34 0.24 7.97
CA ILE A 167 -20.86 1.50 8.55
C ILE A 167 -21.34 2.70 7.71
N LEU A 168 -21.26 2.62 6.38
CA LEU A 168 -21.73 3.69 5.50
C LEU A 168 -23.26 3.86 5.56
N ASP A 169 -24.00 2.76 5.48
CA ASP A 169 -25.47 2.74 5.54
C ASP A 169 -25.99 3.28 6.89
N SER A 170 -25.34 2.92 8.02
CA SER A 170 -25.70 3.42 9.36
C SER A 170 -25.49 4.93 9.54
N HIS A 171 -24.66 5.52 8.69
CA HIS A 171 -24.41 6.97 8.64
C HIS A 171 -25.17 7.66 7.49
N GLY A 172 -26.10 6.96 6.83
CA GLY A 172 -26.93 7.52 5.76
C GLY A 172 -26.20 7.76 4.44
N ILE A 173 -25.08 7.06 4.21
CA ILE A 173 -24.25 7.19 3.00
C ILE A 173 -24.52 5.99 2.11
N GLU A 174 -25.25 6.20 1.02
CA GLU A 174 -25.53 5.14 0.04
C GLU A 174 -24.24 4.70 -0.66
N ALA A 175 -24.01 3.38 -0.68
CA ALA A 175 -22.79 2.77 -1.19
C ALA A 175 -23.06 1.78 -2.33
N ASP A 176 -22.55 2.09 -3.51
CA ASP A 176 -22.64 1.25 -4.69
C ASP A 176 -21.34 0.47 -4.93
N VAL A 177 -21.43 -0.86 -4.84
CA VAL A 177 -20.25 -1.74 -4.99
C VAL A 177 -20.08 -2.20 -6.43
N HIS A 178 -18.89 -1.98 -6.98
CA HIS A 178 -18.52 -2.37 -8.33
C HIS A 178 -17.25 -3.23 -8.36
N SER A 179 -17.16 -4.07 -9.38
CA SER A 179 -15.95 -4.87 -9.62
C SER A 179 -14.98 -4.10 -10.53
N PRO A 180 -13.67 -4.27 -10.34
CA PRO A 180 -12.69 -3.66 -11.24
C PRO A 180 -12.89 -4.15 -12.67
N ASN A 181 -12.64 -3.26 -13.63
CA ASN A 181 -12.56 -3.68 -15.02
C ASN A 181 -11.41 -4.67 -15.21
N ARG A 182 -11.46 -5.47 -16.30
CA ARG A 182 -10.47 -6.53 -16.55
C ARG A 182 -9.04 -6.01 -16.61
N PHE A 183 -8.84 -4.80 -17.13
CA PHE A 183 -7.51 -4.21 -17.29
C PHE A 183 -6.84 -3.90 -15.94
N ILE A 184 -7.55 -3.19 -15.05
CA ILE A 184 -7.08 -2.86 -13.70
C ILE A 184 -6.86 -4.16 -12.90
N TRP A 185 -7.78 -5.11 -13.04
CA TRP A 185 -7.67 -6.41 -12.39
C TRP A 185 -6.40 -7.17 -12.78
N THR A 186 -6.05 -7.21 -14.07
CA THR A 186 -4.81 -7.83 -14.54
C THR A 186 -3.58 -7.13 -13.97
N CYS A 187 -3.55 -5.79 -13.95
CA CYS A 187 -2.44 -5.03 -13.37
C CYS A 187 -2.24 -5.38 -11.90
N PHE A 188 -3.34 -5.47 -11.15
CA PHE A 188 -3.34 -5.84 -9.74
C PHE A 188 -2.83 -7.27 -9.50
N ILE A 189 -3.35 -8.28 -10.22
CA ILE A 189 -2.90 -9.68 -10.08
C ILE A 189 -1.41 -9.83 -10.38
N THR A 190 -0.96 -9.22 -11.47
CA THR A 190 0.43 -9.31 -11.93
C THR A 190 1.39 -8.73 -10.89
N LEU A 191 1.04 -7.61 -10.25
CA LEU A 191 1.87 -7.09 -9.17
C LEU A 191 1.76 -7.93 -7.90
N ALA A 192 0.56 -8.35 -7.52
CA ALA A 192 0.36 -9.18 -6.34
C ALA A 192 1.27 -10.41 -6.40
N TYR A 193 1.43 -11.03 -7.57
CA TYR A 193 2.39 -12.12 -7.79
C TYR A 193 3.85 -11.74 -7.49
N VAL A 194 4.31 -10.56 -7.93
CA VAL A 194 5.66 -10.06 -7.66
C VAL A 194 5.86 -9.83 -6.16
N LEU A 195 4.91 -9.18 -5.50
CA LEU A 195 4.97 -8.92 -4.06
C LEU A 195 4.90 -10.21 -3.23
N GLU A 196 4.03 -11.14 -3.61
CA GLU A 196 3.96 -12.48 -3.00
C GLU A 196 5.31 -13.19 -3.09
N SER A 197 6.01 -13.07 -4.24
CA SER A 197 7.33 -13.66 -4.45
C SER A 197 8.43 -12.95 -3.65
N ILE A 198 8.38 -11.62 -3.52
CA ILE A 198 9.36 -10.83 -2.77
C ILE A 198 9.24 -11.08 -1.26
N TYR A 199 8.02 -11.03 -0.74
CA TYR A 199 7.74 -11.15 0.70
C TYR A 199 7.45 -12.59 1.14
N ASN A 200 7.37 -13.54 0.21
CA ASN A 200 6.98 -14.94 0.46
C ASN A 200 5.66 -15.06 1.26
N LYS A 201 4.74 -14.12 1.05
CA LYS A 201 3.45 -14.03 1.77
C LYS A 201 2.33 -13.97 0.75
N LYS A 202 1.35 -14.86 0.87
CA LYS A 202 0.17 -14.85 -0.02
C LYS A 202 -0.65 -13.59 0.23
N LEU A 203 -0.93 -12.84 -0.82
CA LEU A 203 -1.80 -11.68 -0.78
C LEU A 203 -3.20 -12.11 -1.19
N ALA A 204 -4.22 -11.57 -0.53
CA ALA A 204 -5.59 -11.82 -0.96
C ALA A 204 -5.85 -11.04 -2.27
N LYS A 205 -6.03 -11.80 -3.35
CA LYS A 205 -6.32 -11.27 -4.69
C LYS A 205 -7.81 -10.93 -4.79
N ARG A 206 -8.23 -9.90 -4.07
CA ARG A 206 -9.61 -9.38 -4.06
C ARG A 206 -9.57 -7.85 -3.99
N MET A 207 -10.41 -7.23 -4.81
CA MET A 207 -10.49 -5.78 -4.95
C MET A 207 -11.92 -5.39 -5.35
N LYS A 208 -12.46 -4.35 -4.73
CA LYS A 208 -13.78 -3.77 -5.04
C LYS A 208 -13.69 -2.26 -5.00
N TYR A 209 -14.44 -1.63 -5.90
CA TYR A 209 -14.69 -0.20 -5.87
C TYR A 209 -16.05 0.04 -5.23
N ILE A 210 -16.17 1.11 -4.47
CA ILE A 210 -17.40 1.52 -3.79
C ILE A 210 -17.57 3.00 -4.10
N SER A 211 -18.61 3.33 -4.85
CA SER A 211 -18.98 4.72 -5.13
C SER A 211 -19.91 5.18 -4.02
N VAL A 212 -19.61 6.32 -3.41
CA VAL A 212 -20.47 6.94 -2.40
C VAL A 212 -20.69 8.41 -2.74
N ASN A 213 -21.85 8.93 -2.38
CA ASN A 213 -22.15 10.36 -2.45
C ASN A 213 -22.19 10.94 -1.03
N VAL A 214 -21.37 11.95 -0.76
CA VAL A 214 -21.30 12.62 0.55
C VAL A 214 -21.47 14.11 0.35
N ASP A 215 -22.51 14.69 0.92
CA ASP A 215 -22.87 16.11 0.76
C ASP A 215 -23.03 16.53 -0.73
N GLY A 216 -23.54 15.65 -1.60
CA GLY A 216 -23.71 15.94 -3.03
C GLY A 216 -22.44 15.76 -3.88
N GLU A 217 -21.33 15.35 -3.28
CA GLU A 217 -20.05 15.11 -3.96
C GLU A 217 -19.71 13.62 -4.01
N ASP A 218 -19.21 13.17 -5.16
CA ASP A 218 -18.86 11.76 -5.35
C ASP A 218 -17.46 11.44 -4.80
N VAL A 219 -17.36 10.37 -4.02
CA VAL A 219 -16.11 9.78 -3.55
C VAL A 219 -16.04 8.32 -3.97
N GLU A 220 -14.88 7.93 -4.51
CA GLU A 220 -14.57 6.56 -4.91
C GLU A 220 -13.70 5.93 -3.81
N ILE A 221 -14.25 4.94 -3.10
CA ILE A 221 -13.52 4.12 -2.12
C ILE A 221 -13.08 2.84 -2.82
N THR A 222 -11.83 2.42 -2.62
CA THR A 222 -11.29 1.16 -3.14
C THR A 222 -10.87 0.29 -1.97
N LEU A 223 -11.51 -0.87 -1.84
CA LEU A 223 -11.19 -1.87 -0.82
C LEU A 223 -10.22 -2.90 -1.39
N HIS A 224 -8.98 -2.85 -0.93
CA HIS A 224 -7.99 -3.89 -1.13
C HIS A 224 -7.92 -4.81 0.10
N ALA A 225 -7.23 -5.95 -0.03
CA ALA A 225 -6.88 -6.77 1.14
C ALA A 225 -5.88 -6.10 2.09
N THR A 226 -5.27 -5.02 1.61
CA THR A 226 -4.00 -4.44 2.08
C THR A 226 -4.11 -2.97 2.45
N ASP A 227 -5.24 -2.34 2.09
CA ASP A 227 -5.66 -1.03 2.56
C ASP A 227 -7.09 -0.69 2.08
N ILE A 228 -7.53 0.49 2.51
CA ILE A 228 -8.67 1.20 1.93
C ILE A 228 -8.14 2.51 1.36
N SER A 229 -8.37 2.76 0.07
CA SER A 229 -8.03 4.04 -0.56
C SER A 229 -9.29 4.81 -0.95
N MET A 230 -9.20 6.14 -0.96
CA MET A 230 -10.32 7.04 -1.18
C MET A 230 -9.88 8.17 -2.10
N ILE A 231 -10.67 8.46 -3.12
CA ILE A 231 -10.41 9.53 -4.10
C ILE A 231 -11.67 10.37 -4.24
N GLY A 232 -11.56 11.67 -3.99
CA GLY A 232 -12.70 12.59 -4.02
C GLY A 232 -12.34 13.98 -3.49
N PRO A 233 -13.31 14.88 -3.30
CA PRO A 233 -13.00 16.21 -2.82
C PRO A 233 -12.50 16.13 -1.38
N ARG A 234 -11.54 17.01 -1.04
CA ARG A 234 -10.72 16.88 0.17
C ARG A 234 -11.56 16.73 1.45
N LYS A 235 -12.61 17.54 1.63
CA LYS A 235 -13.47 17.53 2.82
C LYS A 235 -14.12 16.15 3.02
N GLN A 236 -14.73 15.62 1.96
CA GLN A 236 -15.46 14.35 1.97
C GLN A 236 -14.54 13.16 2.18
N VAL A 237 -13.37 13.17 1.53
CA VAL A 237 -12.36 12.12 1.71
C VAL A 237 -11.87 12.05 3.15
N TYR A 238 -11.57 13.19 3.79
CA TYR A 238 -11.14 13.19 5.20
C TYR A 238 -12.27 12.80 6.15
N PHE A 239 -13.50 13.26 5.89
CA PHE A 239 -14.68 12.84 6.65
C PHE A 239 -14.85 11.31 6.63
N LEU A 240 -14.88 10.69 5.45
CA LEU A 240 -14.97 9.24 5.29
C LEU A 240 -13.78 8.52 5.94
N LYS A 241 -12.56 9.04 5.77
CA LYS A 241 -11.37 8.47 6.42
C LYS A 241 -11.49 8.47 7.94
N HIS A 242 -11.99 9.55 8.53
CA HIS A 242 -12.17 9.66 9.99
C HIS A 242 -13.29 8.75 10.48
N LEU A 243 -14.44 8.75 9.80
CA LEU A 243 -15.55 7.86 10.08
C LEU A 243 -15.11 6.39 10.10
N LEU A 244 -14.51 5.91 9.00
CA LEU A 244 -14.05 4.52 8.91
C LEU A 244 -12.94 4.20 9.90
N SER A 245 -12.07 5.17 10.20
CA SER A 245 -11.03 5.03 11.22
C SER A 245 -11.57 4.88 12.65
N GLU A 246 -12.78 5.38 12.90
CA GLU A 246 -13.47 5.31 14.18
C GLU A 246 -14.39 4.10 14.27
N GLU A 247 -15.05 3.70 13.18
CA GLU A 247 -16.04 2.64 13.19
C GLU A 247 -15.47 1.25 12.87
N LEU A 248 -14.38 1.15 12.10
CA LEU A 248 -13.79 -0.16 11.78
C LEU A 248 -13.25 -0.85 13.03
N GLU A 249 -13.54 -2.15 13.13
CA GLU A 249 -13.23 -2.96 14.31
C GLU A 249 -12.16 -4.04 14.01
N PRO A 250 -11.29 -4.39 14.99
CA PRO A 250 -10.10 -5.23 14.79
C PRO A 250 -10.38 -6.73 14.58
N GLU A 251 -11.64 -7.16 14.59
CA GLU A 251 -12.08 -8.54 14.47
C GLU A 251 -11.70 -9.14 13.11
N ASN A 252 -11.89 -8.38 12.03
CA ASN A 252 -11.69 -8.85 10.66
C ASN A 252 -10.44 -8.29 9.98
N ILE A 253 -9.83 -7.25 10.57
CA ILE A 253 -8.68 -6.54 10.02
C ILE A 253 -7.58 -6.39 11.06
N PHE A 254 -6.35 -6.25 10.57
CA PHE A 254 -5.26 -5.64 11.31
C PHE A 254 -5.07 -4.21 10.82
N PHE A 255 -4.67 -3.31 11.71
CA PHE A 255 -4.32 -1.94 11.38
C PHE A 255 -2.83 -1.81 11.03
N THR A 256 -2.04 -2.86 11.28
CA THR A 256 -0.62 -2.90 10.96
C THR A 256 -0.23 -4.12 10.14
N TRP A 257 0.92 -4.00 9.46
CA TRP A 257 1.53 -5.05 8.63
C TRP A 257 2.63 -5.82 9.34
N ASP A 258 3.11 -5.31 10.47
CA ASP A 258 4.22 -5.87 11.23
C ASP A 258 3.71 -7.01 12.09
N GLU A 259 4.20 -8.23 11.85
CA GLU A 259 3.76 -9.43 12.58
C GLU A 259 3.99 -9.30 14.09
N SER A 260 5.05 -8.60 14.50
CA SER A 260 5.35 -8.36 15.92
C SER A 260 4.33 -7.44 16.61
N VAL A 261 3.58 -6.66 15.83
CA VAL A 261 2.54 -5.74 16.30
C VAL A 261 1.17 -6.38 16.15
N GLN A 262 0.98 -7.21 15.13
CA GLN A 262 -0.24 -8.02 14.96
C GLN A 262 -0.49 -8.91 16.17
N GLU A 263 0.54 -9.43 16.84
CA GLU A 263 0.39 -10.12 18.13
C GLU A 263 -0.32 -9.27 19.20
N VAL A 264 -0.03 -7.97 19.26
CA VAL A 264 -0.70 -7.03 20.19
C VAL A 264 -2.16 -6.83 19.76
N GLU A 265 -2.41 -6.69 18.46
CA GLU A 265 -3.76 -6.55 17.91
C GLU A 265 -4.64 -7.80 18.14
N GLU A 266 -4.06 -9.00 18.03
CA GLU A 266 -4.75 -10.26 18.38
C GLU A 266 -5.11 -10.30 19.86
N LYS A 267 -4.20 -9.89 20.74
CA LYS A 267 -4.50 -9.78 22.17
C LYS A 267 -5.62 -8.78 22.44
N ILE A 268 -5.61 -7.60 21.79
CA ILE A 268 -6.69 -6.61 21.88
C ILE A 268 -8.04 -7.26 21.49
N CYS A 269 -8.11 -7.94 20.35
CA CYS A 269 -9.33 -8.61 19.91
C CYS A 269 -9.78 -9.70 20.90
N SER A 270 -8.84 -10.48 21.45
CA SER A 270 -9.13 -11.50 22.45
C SER A 270 -9.72 -10.93 23.75
N LEU A 271 -9.18 -9.82 24.25
CA LEU A 271 -9.66 -9.14 25.45
C LEU A 271 -11.02 -8.50 25.21
N LYS A 272 -11.21 -7.87 24.04
CA LYS A 272 -12.49 -7.30 23.62
C LYS A 272 -13.58 -8.37 23.59
N LYS A 273 -13.31 -9.52 22.98
CA LYS A 273 -14.24 -10.66 22.95
C LYS A 273 -14.57 -11.16 24.35
N ARG A 274 -13.57 -11.33 25.22
CA ARG A 274 -13.77 -11.73 26.63
C ARG A 274 -14.66 -10.73 27.38
N LEU A 275 -14.42 -9.44 27.18
CA LEU A 275 -15.20 -8.37 27.79
C LEU A 275 -16.68 -8.43 27.36
N TYR A 276 -16.97 -8.57 26.07
CA TYR A 276 -18.34 -8.71 25.58
C TYR A 276 -19.03 -10.02 26.01
N GLU A 277 -18.27 -11.09 26.22
CA GLU A 277 -18.76 -12.34 26.80
C GLU A 277 -19.00 -12.22 28.33
N GLY A 278 -18.80 -11.04 28.93
CA GLY A 278 -18.98 -10.81 30.36
C GLY A 278 -17.91 -11.45 31.25
N LYS A 279 -16.78 -11.87 30.67
CA LYS A 279 -15.65 -12.43 31.43
C LYS A 279 -14.85 -11.29 32.06
N ASP A 280 -14.37 -11.52 33.28
CA ASP A 280 -13.52 -10.53 33.94
C ASP A 280 -12.20 -10.37 33.19
N ILE A 281 -11.88 -9.11 32.92
CA ILE A 281 -10.59 -8.69 32.40
C ILE A 281 -10.00 -7.72 33.41
N SER A 282 -8.71 -7.83 33.66
CA SER A 282 -8.02 -6.94 34.59
C SER A 282 -7.55 -5.68 33.88
N HIS A 283 -7.53 -4.55 34.59
CA HIS A 283 -6.94 -3.32 34.05
C HIS A 283 -5.45 -3.50 33.73
N SER A 284 -4.74 -4.35 34.48
CA SER A 284 -3.33 -4.70 34.24
C SER A 284 -3.11 -5.35 32.88
N GLU A 285 -4.01 -6.23 32.40
CA GLU A 285 -3.92 -6.82 31.07
C GLU A 285 -3.98 -5.75 29.97
N ILE A 286 -4.79 -4.70 30.16
CA ILE A 286 -4.89 -3.59 29.21
C ILE A 286 -3.63 -2.71 29.26
N THR A 287 -3.10 -2.44 30.45
CA THR A 287 -1.86 -1.69 30.63
C THR A 287 -0.66 -2.40 29.98
N GLU A 288 -0.60 -3.73 30.10
CA GLU A 288 0.45 -4.55 29.47
C GLU A 288 0.48 -4.39 27.94
N LEU A 289 -0.68 -4.24 27.30
CA LEU A 289 -0.74 -3.96 25.86
C LEU A 289 -0.10 -2.61 25.51
N THR A 290 -0.33 -1.59 26.34
CA THR A 290 0.26 -0.26 26.13
C THR A 290 1.78 -0.30 26.29
N ASP A 291 2.28 -0.99 27.31
CA ASP A 291 3.73 -1.12 27.53
C ASP A 291 4.42 -1.95 26.44
N ASN A 292 3.79 -3.04 26.00
CA ASN A 292 4.25 -3.79 24.84
C ASN A 292 4.33 -2.90 23.60
N LEU A 293 3.30 -2.09 23.31
CA LEU A 293 3.28 -1.22 22.14
C LEU A 293 4.40 -0.15 22.16
N ARG A 294 4.75 0.38 23.34
CA ARG A 294 5.80 1.42 23.51
C ARG A 294 7.20 0.93 23.11
N THR A 295 7.47 -0.35 23.24
CA THR A 295 8.81 -0.91 22.96
C THR A 295 8.98 -1.32 21.49
N ARG A 296 7.90 -1.31 20.70
CA ARG A 296 7.94 -1.70 19.28
C ARG A 296 8.38 -0.52 18.39
N PRO A 297 9.26 -0.75 17.40
CA PRO A 297 9.71 0.28 16.46
C PRO A 297 8.62 0.56 15.40
N LEU A 298 7.60 1.32 15.79
CA LEU A 298 6.46 1.67 14.96
C LEU A 298 6.58 3.08 14.36
N THR A 299 5.94 3.28 13.20
CA THR A 299 5.69 4.63 12.71
C THR A 299 4.61 5.31 13.54
N ASN A 300 4.57 6.64 13.58
CA ASN A 300 3.53 7.37 14.33
C ASN A 300 2.11 7.02 13.85
N GLU A 301 1.92 6.73 12.57
CA GLU A 301 0.61 6.36 12.01
C GLU A 301 0.16 4.99 12.53
N ASP A 302 1.04 3.99 12.46
CA ASP A 302 0.77 2.63 12.90
C ASP A 302 0.56 2.59 14.43
N TRP A 303 1.37 3.35 15.19
CA TRP A 303 1.22 3.49 16.64
C TRP A 303 -0.14 4.09 17.01
N ASN A 304 -0.54 5.18 16.36
CA ASN A 304 -1.84 5.83 16.60
C ASN A 304 -3.02 4.90 16.28
N ALA A 305 -2.90 4.11 15.22
CA ALA A 305 -3.95 3.17 14.82
C ALA A 305 -4.17 2.09 15.88
N VAL A 306 -3.10 1.42 16.34
CA VAL A 306 -3.20 0.39 17.39
C VAL A 306 -3.60 1.00 18.73
N ARG A 307 -3.05 2.17 19.09
CA ARG A 307 -3.37 2.82 20.37
C ARG A 307 -4.85 3.20 20.46
N ARG A 308 -5.48 3.62 19.35
CA ARG A 308 -6.92 3.88 19.29
C ARG A 308 -7.75 2.65 19.69
N GLN A 309 -7.34 1.47 19.25
CA GLN A 309 -8.02 0.22 19.61
C GLN A 309 -7.91 -0.08 21.10
N ILE A 310 -6.74 0.15 21.70
CA ILE A 310 -6.56 0.03 23.15
C ILE A 310 -7.45 1.04 23.88
N TYR A 311 -7.55 2.29 23.42
CA TYR A 311 -8.43 3.29 24.03
C TYR A 311 -9.92 2.91 23.98
N LYS A 312 -10.38 2.33 22.87
CA LYS A 312 -11.75 1.78 22.78
C LYS A 312 -11.97 0.68 23.81
N LEU A 313 -11.02 -0.26 23.92
CA LEU A 313 -11.08 -1.34 24.91
C LEU A 313 -11.09 -0.81 26.35
N GLU A 314 -10.24 0.16 26.68
CA GLU A 314 -10.21 0.84 27.99
C GLU A 314 -11.58 1.48 28.29
N ARG A 315 -12.12 2.24 27.32
CA ARG A 315 -13.43 2.89 27.44
C ARG A 315 -14.54 1.87 27.71
N ASP A 316 -14.58 0.80 26.92
CA ASP A 316 -15.64 -0.20 27.01
C ASP A 316 -15.53 -1.01 28.31
N TYR A 317 -14.30 -1.29 28.77
CA TYR A 317 -14.04 -1.88 30.08
C TYR A 317 -14.64 -1.03 31.21
N PHE A 318 -14.37 0.27 31.22
CA PHE A 318 -14.91 1.15 32.26
C PHE A 318 -16.43 1.32 32.16
N LYS A 319 -17.00 1.41 30.95
CA LYS A 319 -18.46 1.45 30.76
C LYS A 319 -19.17 0.22 31.34
N MET A 320 -18.58 -0.97 31.20
CA MET A 320 -19.18 -2.20 31.75
C MET A 320 -18.99 -2.35 33.27
N LYS A 321 -17.96 -1.73 33.86
CA LYS A 321 -17.73 -1.76 35.32
C LYS A 321 -18.50 -0.70 36.10
N VAL A 322 -18.92 0.39 35.46
CA VAL A 322 -19.78 1.39 36.10
C VAL A 322 -21.23 0.90 35.97
N PRO A 323 -21.90 0.47 37.07
CA PRO A 323 -23.33 0.17 36.99
C PRO A 323 -24.06 1.43 36.55
N GLU A 324 -24.97 1.31 35.58
CA GLU A 324 -25.92 2.36 35.26
C GLU A 324 -26.57 2.81 36.56
N GLN A 325 -26.21 4.01 37.05
CA GLN A 325 -27.04 4.71 38.00
C GLN A 325 -28.32 5.02 37.25
N LYS A 326 -29.31 4.12 37.36
CA LYS A 326 -30.69 4.45 37.03
C LYS A 326 -31.04 5.66 37.89
N GLY A 327 -31.16 6.81 37.23
CA GLY A 327 -31.72 8.00 37.86
C GLY A 327 -33.16 7.68 38.20
N ASP A 328 -33.45 7.58 39.49
CA ASP A 328 -34.80 7.64 40.05
C ASP A 328 -35.40 9.04 39.85
#